data_AF-D1Q0C3-F1
#
_entry.id   AF-D1Q0C3-F1
#
_cell.length_a   1.000
_cell.length_b   1.000
_cell.length_c   1.000
_cell.angle_alpha   90.00
_cell.angle_beta   90.00
_cell.angle_gamma   90.00
#
_symmetry.space_group_name_H-M   'P 1'
#
loop_
_entity.id
_entity.type
_entity.pdbx_description
1 polymer ?
#
loop_
_entity_poly.entity_id
_entity_poly.type
_entity_poly.pdbx_seq_one_letter_code
_entity_poly.pdbx_strand_id
1 'polypeptide(L)'
;MCYLLLFVFFIAICFIVGWNTLGWALVAGTVGTVLLMIIFAVQDSDKKKKEQEELKKRNAELAKQKELKRQEYEQLKSELVGKYGQIDKEIILSEYNSDNAILAFSKGSRIWLAGNDLPMNSILSCNLSDNSKTIKGKTTIQSKTNTGNMAKRAVVGGVLLGGAGALAGGVTAKKDGTIVSEDDKVFHDYTVLVNIDDFSTPIVRLHCGQNGTLANDIIGLLNVIINRNRSSH
;
A
#
# COMPACT_ATOMS: atom_id res chain seq x y z
N MET A 1 -12.23 32.06 -12.82
CA MET A 1 -12.26 32.95 -14.00
C MET A 1 -13.56 32.82 -14.80
N CYS A 2 -13.98 31.61 -15.21
CA CYS A 2 -15.21 31.43 -16.02
C CYS A 2 -16.51 31.90 -15.34
N TYR A 3 -16.64 31.70 -14.02
CA TYR A 3 -17.84 32.09 -13.26
C TYR A 3 -18.03 33.61 -13.13
N LEU A 4 -16.94 34.38 -13.17
CA LEU A 4 -16.99 35.84 -13.01
C LEU A 4 -17.51 36.51 -14.29
N LEU A 5 -17.16 35.96 -15.46
CA LEU A 5 -17.68 36.38 -16.75
C LEU A 5 -19.17 36.03 -16.90
N LEU A 6 -19.61 34.84 -16.46
CA LEU A 6 -21.03 34.47 -16.45
C LEU A 6 -21.87 35.38 -15.54
N PHE A 7 -21.33 35.76 -14.38
CA PHE A 7 -22.02 36.65 -13.44
C PHE A 7 -22.20 38.07 -14.01
N VAL A 8 -21.15 38.62 -14.64
CA VAL A 8 -21.22 39.92 -15.32
C VAL A 8 -22.19 39.91 -16.50
N PHE A 9 -22.20 38.83 -17.28
CA PHE A 9 -23.14 38.67 -18.40
C PHE A 9 -24.59 38.57 -17.93
N PHE A 10 -24.83 37.92 -16.79
CA PHE A 10 -26.15 37.78 -16.20
C PHE A 10 -26.69 39.11 -15.64
N ILE A 11 -25.83 39.92 -15.01
CA ILE A 11 -26.18 41.29 -14.57
C ILE A 11 -26.56 42.17 -15.77
N ALA A 12 -25.81 42.08 -16.87
CA ALA A 12 -26.10 42.83 -18.09
C ALA A 12 -27.47 42.45 -18.70
N ILE A 13 -27.80 41.15 -18.72
CA ILE A 13 -29.12 40.67 -19.20
C ILE A 13 -30.26 41.16 -18.29
N CYS A 14 -30.06 41.22 -16.97
CA CYS A 14 -31.06 41.75 -16.04
C CYS A 14 -31.35 43.24 -16.25
N PHE A 15 -30.36 44.03 -16.69
CA PHE A 15 -30.56 45.44 -17.05
C PHE A 15 -31.31 45.62 -18.38
N ILE A 16 -31.16 44.68 -19.32
CA ILE A 16 -31.78 44.75 -20.67
C ILE A 16 -33.26 44.35 -20.65
N VAL A 17 -33.66 43.39 -19.81
CA VAL A 17 -35.05 42.85 -19.77
C VAL A 17 -36.04 43.77 -19.03
N GLY A 18 -35.55 44.85 -18.40
CA GLY A 18 -36.37 45.78 -17.64
C GLY A 18 -36.85 45.18 -16.30
N TRP A 19 -37.22 46.04 -15.35
CA TRP A 19 -37.64 45.70 -13.99
C TRP A 19 -39.03 45.01 -13.90
N ASN A 20 -39.27 44.01 -14.74
CA ASN A 20 -40.43 43.15 -14.60
C ASN A 20 -40.21 42.10 -13.50
N THR A 21 -41.31 41.52 -13.01
CA THR A 21 -41.34 40.46 -11.98
C THR A 21 -40.37 39.29 -12.27
N LEU A 22 -40.14 38.99 -13.54
CA LEU A 22 -39.21 37.96 -14.00
C LEU A 22 -37.72 38.28 -13.70
N GLY A 23 -37.32 39.55 -13.77
CA GLY A 23 -35.94 39.98 -13.48
C GLY A 23 -35.61 39.84 -11.99
N TRP A 24 -36.54 40.21 -11.10
CA TRP A 24 -36.40 40.01 -9.66
C TRP A 24 -36.33 38.53 -9.27
N ALA A 25 -37.07 37.66 -9.96
CA ALA A 25 -37.01 36.21 -9.73
C ALA A 25 -35.64 35.61 -10.10
N LEU A 26 -35.01 36.07 -11.19
CA LEU A 26 -33.68 35.62 -11.60
C LEU A 26 -32.58 36.10 -10.64
N VAL A 27 -32.66 37.35 -10.16
CA VAL A 27 -31.73 37.88 -9.15
C VAL A 27 -31.87 37.10 -7.83
N ALA A 28 -33.09 36.83 -7.37
CA ALA A 28 -33.30 36.03 -6.16
C ALA A 28 -32.76 34.59 -6.31
N GLY A 29 -32.94 33.95 -7.48
CA GLY A 29 -32.42 32.61 -7.77
C GLY A 29 -30.90 32.53 -7.78
N THR A 30 -30.23 33.52 -8.39
CA THR A 30 -28.76 33.59 -8.41
C THR A 30 -28.18 33.83 -7.01
N VAL A 31 -28.76 34.73 -6.22
CA VAL A 31 -28.34 34.94 -4.83
C VAL A 31 -28.54 33.67 -4.00
N GLY A 32 -29.67 32.98 -4.14
CA GLY A 32 -29.95 31.71 -3.45
C GLY A 32 -28.95 30.60 -3.78
N THR A 33 -28.58 30.43 -5.06
CA THR A 33 -27.59 29.43 -5.47
C THR A 33 -26.17 29.74 -4.99
N VAL A 34 -25.77 31.02 -4.98
CA VAL A 34 -24.48 31.45 -4.43
C VAL A 34 -24.41 31.18 -2.93
N LEU A 35 -25.47 31.49 -2.18
CA LEU A 35 -25.55 31.20 -0.75
C LEU A 35 -25.44 29.70 -0.46
N LEU A 36 -26.14 28.86 -1.23
CA LEU A 36 -26.04 27.40 -1.11
C LEU A 36 -24.62 26.90 -1.40
N MET A 37 -23.96 27.40 -2.45
CA MET A 37 -22.57 27.01 -2.75
C MET A 37 -21.60 27.38 -1.62
N ILE A 38 -21.77 28.55 -1.00
CA ILE A 38 -20.93 28.98 0.13
C ILE A 38 -21.13 28.02 1.32
N ILE A 39 -22.38 27.65 1.64
CA ILE A 39 -22.68 26.71 2.72
C ILE A 39 -22.03 25.34 2.45
N PHE A 40 -22.16 24.81 1.23
CA PHE A 40 -21.52 23.54 0.84
C PHE A 40 -19.99 23.62 0.90
N ALA A 41 -19.39 24.72 0.46
CA ALA A 41 -17.93 24.91 0.50
C ALA A 41 -17.40 24.99 1.95
N VAL A 42 -18.13 25.66 2.85
CA VAL A 42 -17.79 25.72 4.28
C VAL A 42 -17.85 24.31 4.89
N GLN A 43 -18.94 23.56 4.66
CA GLN A 43 -19.10 22.19 5.16
C GLN A 43 -18.00 21.25 4.67
N ASP A 44 -17.63 21.31 3.38
CA ASP A 44 -16.54 20.51 2.81
C ASP A 44 -15.17 20.88 3.43
N SER A 45 -14.93 22.17 3.66
CA SER A 45 -13.69 22.64 4.29
C SER A 45 -13.55 22.18 5.74
N ASP A 46 -14.64 22.19 6.51
CA ASP A 46 -14.64 21.73 7.91
C ASP A 46 -14.48 20.21 7.99
N LYS A 47 -15.08 19.46 7.07
CA LYS A 47 -14.87 18.01 6.97
C LYS A 47 -13.41 17.67 6.70
N LYS A 48 -12.77 18.36 5.74
CA LYS A 48 -11.35 18.17 5.41
C LYS A 48 -10.43 18.53 6.59
N LYS A 49 -10.73 19.61 7.32
CA LYS A 49 -9.97 19.98 8.53
C LYS A 49 -10.06 18.91 9.62
N LYS A 50 -11.27 18.38 9.88
CA LYS A 50 -11.48 17.29 10.85
C LYS A 50 -10.71 16.03 10.46
N GLU A 51 -10.80 15.61 9.19
CA GLU A 51 -10.08 14.44 8.69
C GLU A 51 -8.55 14.61 8.80
N GLN A 52 -8.03 15.80 8.50
CA GLN A 52 -6.61 16.11 8.69
C GLN A 52 -6.20 16.09 10.17
N GLU A 53 -7.04 16.59 11.08
CA GLU A 53 -6.75 16.57 12.51
C GLU A 53 -6.79 15.15 13.08
N GLU A 54 -7.76 14.33 12.66
CA GLU A 54 -7.84 12.90 13.01
C GLU A 54 -6.63 12.13 12.49
N LEU A 55 -6.21 12.39 11.25
CA LEU A 55 -5.02 11.77 10.67
C LEU A 55 -3.75 12.19 11.43
N LYS A 56 -3.63 13.47 11.83
CA LYS A 56 -2.53 13.95 12.68
C LYS A 56 -2.52 13.27 14.05
N LYS A 57 -3.68 13.12 14.68
CA LYS A 57 -3.83 12.41 15.98
C LYS A 57 -3.43 10.94 15.84
N ARG A 58 -3.94 10.24 14.83
CA ARG A 58 -3.60 8.83 14.53
C ARG A 58 -2.10 8.66 14.28
N ASN A 59 -1.50 9.55 13.49
CA ASN A 59 -0.06 9.48 13.21
C ASN A 59 0.78 9.77 14.46
N ALA A 60 0.35 10.70 15.31
CA ALA A 60 1.01 10.99 16.58
C ALA A 60 0.89 9.82 17.57
N GLU A 61 -0.27 9.17 17.65
CA GLU A 61 -0.47 7.95 18.44
C GLU A 61 0.39 6.80 17.93
N LEU A 62 0.45 6.59 16.61
CA LEU A 62 1.31 5.58 16.00
C LEU A 62 2.79 5.86 16.31
N ALA A 63 3.23 7.11 16.22
CA ALA A 63 4.60 7.50 16.56
C ALA A 63 4.91 7.23 18.05
N LYS A 64 3.98 7.54 18.96
CA LYS A 64 4.11 7.23 20.39
C LYS A 64 4.19 5.73 20.65
N GLN A 65 3.35 4.93 19.99
CA GLN A 65 3.39 3.47 20.11
C GLN A 65 4.71 2.89 19.59
N LYS A 66 5.21 3.40 18.47
CA LYS A 66 6.51 2.99 17.91
C LYS A 66 7.67 3.31 18.86
N GLU A 67 7.64 4.48 19.47
CA GLU A 67 8.67 4.87 20.45
C GLU A 67 8.61 4.00 21.71
N LEU A 68 7.42 3.69 22.21
CA LEU A 68 7.24 2.79 23.35
C LEU A 68 7.81 1.40 23.06
N LYS A 69 7.44 0.79 21.92
CA LYS A 69 7.97 -0.52 21.50
C LYS A 69 9.47 -0.52 21.33
N ARG A 70 10.04 0.59 20.87
CA ARG A 70 11.49 0.75 20.77
C ARG A 70 12.14 0.77 22.15
N GLN A 71 11.57 1.48 23.12
CA GLN A 71 12.08 1.50 24.49
C GLN A 71 11.98 0.11 25.14
N GLU A 72 10.86 -0.59 24.97
CA GLU A 72 10.68 -1.97 25.43
C GLU A 72 11.71 -2.91 24.79
N TYR A 73 11.98 -2.74 23.49
CA TYR A 73 13.00 -3.51 22.77
C TYR A 73 14.41 -3.27 23.34
N GLU A 74 14.81 -2.01 23.58
CA GLU A 74 16.12 -1.71 24.14
C GLU A 74 16.28 -2.24 25.57
N GLN A 75 15.22 -2.15 26.39
CA GLN A 75 15.20 -2.73 27.74
C GLN A 75 15.38 -4.25 27.67
N LEU A 76 14.57 -4.93 26.87
CA LEU A 76 14.68 -6.37 26.63
C LEU A 76 16.08 -6.75 26.14
N LYS A 77 16.62 -6.02 25.17
CA LYS A 77 17.96 -6.26 24.62
C LYS A 77 19.02 -6.17 25.71
N SER A 78 18.93 -5.15 26.58
CA SER A 78 19.86 -5.00 27.70
C SER A 78 19.76 -6.14 28.72
N GLU A 79 18.55 -6.63 28.99
CA GLU A 79 18.30 -7.77 29.88
C GLU A 79 18.92 -9.05 29.30
N LEU A 80 18.68 -9.32 28.01
CA LEU A 80 19.23 -10.49 27.33
C LEU A 80 20.76 -10.45 27.27
N VAL A 81 21.35 -9.27 27.06
CA VAL A 81 22.81 -9.07 27.10
C VAL A 81 23.35 -9.32 28.50
N GLY A 82 22.67 -8.85 29.55
CA GLY A 82 23.04 -9.15 30.93
C GLY A 82 22.99 -10.64 31.27
N LYS A 83 22.01 -11.35 30.70
CA LYS A 83 21.76 -12.78 30.97
C LYS A 83 22.65 -13.73 30.17
N TYR A 84 22.87 -13.45 28.88
CA TYR A 84 23.52 -14.35 27.93
C TYR A 84 24.87 -13.85 27.40
N GLY A 85 25.22 -12.61 27.71
CA GLY A 85 26.46 -11.96 27.28
C GLY A 85 26.30 -11.22 25.95
N GLN A 86 27.40 -11.13 25.20
CA GLN A 86 27.43 -10.37 23.96
C GLN A 86 26.55 -10.99 22.86
N ILE A 87 25.85 -10.13 22.11
CA ILE A 87 25.11 -10.52 20.90
C ILE A 87 26.11 -10.77 19.77
N ASP A 88 26.10 -11.97 19.20
CA ASP A 88 26.96 -12.34 18.07
C ASP A 88 26.35 -11.95 16.72
N LYS A 89 25.02 -11.99 16.62
CA LYS A 89 24.27 -11.58 15.42
C LYS A 89 22.92 -11.02 15.82
N GLU A 90 22.60 -9.85 15.25
CA GLU A 90 21.31 -9.18 15.36
C GLU A 90 20.72 -9.04 13.96
N ILE A 91 19.46 -9.48 13.80
CA ILE A 91 18.70 -9.32 12.56
C ILE A 91 17.35 -8.70 12.91
N ILE A 92 16.98 -7.63 12.21
CA ILE A 92 15.71 -6.92 12.39
C ILE A 92 14.86 -7.15 11.14
N LEU A 93 13.64 -7.66 11.33
CA LEU A 93 12.75 -8.07 10.25
C LEU A 93 12.10 -6.88 9.53
N SER A 94 11.56 -5.93 10.30
CA SER A 94 10.84 -4.78 9.75
C SER A 94 10.98 -3.53 10.61
N GLU A 95 10.72 -3.66 11.91
CA GLU A 95 10.78 -2.57 12.88
C GLU A 95 11.51 -3.02 14.15
N TYR A 96 12.11 -2.07 14.89
CA TYR A 96 12.73 -2.31 16.19
C TYR A 96 11.65 -2.64 17.23
N ASN A 97 11.28 -3.90 17.29
CA ASN A 97 10.30 -4.48 18.20
C ASN A 97 10.79 -5.86 18.65
N SER A 98 10.42 -6.29 19.86
CA SER A 98 10.70 -7.63 20.40
C SER A 98 10.28 -8.74 19.44
N ASP A 99 9.14 -8.57 18.78
CA ASP A 99 8.54 -9.59 17.90
C ASP A 99 9.16 -9.61 16.51
N ASN A 100 9.95 -8.58 16.16
CA ASN A 100 10.56 -8.41 14.85
C ASN A 100 12.09 -8.50 14.89
N ALA A 101 12.64 -9.04 15.96
CA ALA A 101 14.09 -9.16 16.14
C ALA A 101 14.52 -10.62 16.32
N ILE A 102 15.72 -10.91 15.83
CA ILE A 102 16.43 -12.16 16.04
C ILE A 102 17.78 -11.81 16.66
N LEU A 103 18.04 -12.30 17.87
CA LEU A 103 19.28 -12.05 18.60
C LEU A 103 19.93 -13.39 18.94
N ALA A 104 21.09 -13.66 18.35
CA ALA A 104 21.82 -14.90 18.59
C ALA A 104 22.97 -14.68 19.59
N PHE A 105 23.01 -15.53 20.61
CA PHE A 105 24.04 -15.56 21.65
C PHE A 105 24.77 -16.92 21.59
N SER A 106 25.83 -17.00 20.79
CA SER A 106 26.62 -18.21 20.56
C SER A 106 27.24 -18.72 21.85
N LYS A 107 27.72 -17.84 22.74
CA LYS A 107 28.35 -18.24 24.01
C LYS A 107 27.34 -18.85 24.98
N GLY A 108 26.12 -18.31 25.02
CA GLY A 108 25.04 -18.80 25.87
C GLY A 108 24.23 -19.95 25.26
N SER A 109 24.46 -20.29 23.98
CA SER A 109 23.62 -21.22 23.19
C SER A 109 22.13 -20.85 23.22
N ARG A 110 21.83 -19.54 23.19
CA ARG A 110 20.47 -18.98 23.26
C ARG A 110 20.18 -18.11 22.05
N ILE A 111 18.92 -18.07 21.66
CA ILE A 111 18.44 -17.23 20.58
C ILE A 111 17.09 -16.63 20.95
N TRP A 112 17.00 -15.31 20.84
CA TRP A 112 15.72 -14.62 20.80
C TRP A 112 15.19 -14.69 19.37
N LEU A 113 14.01 -15.26 19.17
CA LEU A 113 13.40 -15.48 17.87
C LEU A 113 11.98 -14.90 17.86
N ALA A 114 11.85 -13.65 17.38
CA ALA A 114 10.55 -12.99 17.16
C ALA A 114 9.59 -13.11 18.35
N GLY A 115 10.05 -12.69 19.55
CA GLY A 115 9.27 -12.74 20.78
C GLY A 115 9.55 -13.94 21.69
N ASN A 116 10.32 -14.93 21.22
CA ASN A 116 10.55 -16.18 21.94
C ASN A 116 12.01 -16.35 22.35
N ASP A 117 12.27 -16.54 23.65
CA ASP A 117 13.61 -16.82 24.18
C ASP A 117 13.89 -18.33 24.22
N LEU A 118 14.57 -18.84 23.21
CA LEU A 118 14.72 -20.27 22.93
C LEU A 118 16.17 -20.74 23.09
N PRO A 119 16.41 -21.99 23.53
CA PRO A 119 17.73 -22.59 23.42
C PRO A 119 18.02 -22.95 21.96
N MET A 120 19.25 -22.80 21.51
CA MET A 120 19.61 -23.04 20.11
C MET A 120 19.35 -24.49 19.67
N ASN A 121 19.41 -25.45 20.59
CA ASN A 121 19.15 -26.87 20.32
C ASN A 121 17.67 -27.20 20.09
N SER A 122 16.73 -26.33 20.49
CA SER A 122 15.31 -26.55 20.20
C SER A 122 14.95 -26.23 18.75
N ILE A 123 15.86 -25.65 17.97
CA ILE A 123 15.64 -25.39 16.54
C ILE A 123 15.94 -26.68 15.76
N LEU A 124 14.88 -27.27 15.18
CA LEU A 124 14.94 -28.55 14.48
C LEU A 124 15.26 -28.37 13.00
N SER A 125 14.58 -27.42 12.35
CA SER A 125 14.75 -27.13 10.92
C SER A 125 14.21 -25.74 10.56
N CYS A 126 14.60 -25.22 9.41
CA CYS A 126 14.03 -24.00 8.84
C CYS A 126 13.76 -24.16 7.35
N ASN A 127 12.71 -23.50 6.84
CA ASN A 127 12.33 -23.50 5.43
C ASN A 127 11.97 -22.09 4.95
N LEU A 128 12.27 -21.79 3.67
CA LEU A 128 11.80 -20.59 3.01
C LEU A 128 10.47 -20.85 2.32
N SER A 129 9.46 -20.03 2.60
CA SER A 129 8.21 -19.98 1.86
C SER A 129 8.13 -18.66 1.09
N ASP A 130 7.88 -18.73 -0.22
CA ASP A 130 7.62 -17.56 -1.07
C ASP A 130 6.17 -17.59 -1.55
N ASN A 131 5.34 -16.70 -1.01
CA ASN A 131 3.93 -16.56 -1.38
C ASN A 131 3.77 -15.57 -2.55
N SER A 132 4.51 -15.82 -3.64
CA SER A 132 4.53 -14.92 -4.79
C SER A 132 3.16 -14.74 -5.44
N LYS A 133 2.80 -13.50 -5.79
CA LYS A 133 1.60 -13.14 -6.54
C LYS A 133 1.99 -12.54 -7.89
N THR A 134 1.59 -13.18 -8.97
CA THR A 134 1.81 -12.68 -10.33
C THR A 134 0.59 -11.88 -10.79
N ILE A 135 0.77 -10.57 -11.00
CA ILE A 135 -0.23 -9.72 -11.66
C ILE A 135 0.13 -9.65 -13.13
N LYS A 136 -0.73 -10.24 -13.98
CA LYS A 136 -0.55 -10.23 -15.43
C LYS A 136 -0.68 -8.81 -15.99
N GLY A 137 0.29 -8.40 -16.81
CA GLY A 137 0.33 -7.06 -17.41
C GLY A 137 -0.88 -6.78 -18.32
N LYS A 138 -1.34 -5.52 -18.39
CA LYS A 138 -2.50 -5.14 -19.21
C LYS A 138 -2.05 -4.92 -20.66
N THR A 139 -2.48 -5.78 -21.58
CA THR A 139 -2.26 -5.58 -23.02
C THR A 139 -3.03 -4.36 -23.52
N THR A 140 -2.32 -3.26 -23.78
CA THR A 140 -2.92 -2.04 -24.35
C THR A 140 -2.50 -1.93 -25.81
N ILE A 141 -3.43 -2.10 -26.73
CA ILE A 141 -3.21 -1.91 -28.16
C ILE A 141 -3.16 -0.39 -28.43
N GLN A 142 -1.96 0.19 -28.54
CA GLN A 142 -1.82 1.56 -29.06
C GLN A 142 -1.88 1.52 -30.59
N SER A 143 -3.01 1.96 -31.17
CA SER A 143 -3.09 2.20 -32.61
C SER A 143 -2.67 3.64 -32.91
N LYS A 144 -1.58 3.82 -33.68
CA LYS A 144 -1.29 5.09 -34.34
C LYS A 144 -2.15 5.17 -35.60
N THR A 145 -3.32 5.79 -35.52
CA THR A 145 -4.12 6.08 -36.72
C THR A 145 -3.66 7.38 -37.36
N ASN A 146 -3.17 7.28 -38.60
CA ASN A 146 -2.85 8.40 -39.49
C ASN A 146 -4.11 9.26 -39.74
N THR A 147 -3.96 10.58 -39.61
CA THR A 147 -4.99 11.63 -39.67
C THR A 147 -5.56 11.79 -41.09
N GLY A 148 -6.39 10.84 -41.51
CA GLY A 148 -7.12 10.89 -42.77
C GLY A 148 -8.60 10.60 -42.55
N ASN A 149 -9.39 11.67 -42.46
CA ASN A 149 -10.86 11.64 -42.53
C ASN A 149 -11.64 11.21 -41.26
N MET A 150 -11.34 11.86 -40.12
CA MET A 150 -12.06 11.67 -38.83
C MET A 150 -13.48 12.27 -38.78
N ALA A 151 -13.89 13.11 -39.74
CA ALA A 151 -15.09 13.92 -39.59
C ALA A 151 -16.43 13.21 -39.91
N LYS A 152 -16.42 11.99 -40.48
CA LYS A 152 -17.66 11.33 -40.95
C LYS A 152 -18.15 10.13 -40.13
N ARG A 153 -17.50 9.81 -39.00
CA ARG A 153 -17.90 8.67 -38.15
C ARG A 153 -18.07 9.00 -36.66
N ALA A 154 -18.12 10.28 -36.30
CA ALA A 154 -18.40 10.73 -34.94
C ALA A 154 -19.91 10.87 -34.64
N VAL A 155 -20.78 10.55 -35.60
CA VAL A 155 -22.24 10.81 -35.53
C VAL A 155 -23.04 9.51 -35.68
N VAL A 156 -22.75 8.50 -34.86
CA VAL A 156 -23.68 7.43 -34.41
C VAL A 156 -22.96 6.85 -33.18
N GLY A 157 -23.24 7.26 -31.95
CA GLY A 157 -24.52 7.13 -31.27
C GLY A 157 -24.45 5.88 -30.37
N GLY A 158 -24.45 6.09 -29.05
CA GLY A 158 -24.78 5.03 -28.09
C GLY A 158 -23.63 4.48 -27.27
N VAL A 159 -23.59 4.90 -26.01
CA VAL A 159 -23.02 4.12 -24.91
C VAL A 159 -23.52 2.68 -24.98
N LEU A 160 -22.60 1.70 -24.96
CA LEU A 160 -22.87 0.39 -24.37
C LEU A 160 -21.72 0.05 -23.41
N LEU A 161 -22.02 0.32 -22.14
CA LEU A 161 -21.35 -0.19 -20.96
C LEU A 161 -21.36 -1.73 -20.96
N GLY A 162 -20.26 -2.34 -20.50
CA GLY A 162 -20.29 -3.68 -19.87
C GLY A 162 -19.64 -4.82 -20.67
N GLY A 163 -18.56 -5.36 -20.11
CA GLY A 163 -18.01 -6.67 -20.48
C GLY A 163 -17.16 -6.71 -21.76
N ALA A 164 -16.18 -7.60 -21.78
CA ALA A 164 -15.20 -7.80 -22.86
C ALA A 164 -15.80 -8.28 -24.22
N GLY A 165 -17.10 -8.11 -24.46
CA GLY A 165 -17.82 -8.62 -25.63
C GLY A 165 -18.03 -7.64 -26.79
N ALA A 166 -17.70 -6.35 -26.64
CA ALA A 166 -17.99 -5.34 -27.67
C ALA A 166 -16.98 -5.24 -28.84
N LEU A 167 -15.95 -6.10 -28.89
CA LEU A 167 -14.86 -6.00 -29.87
C LEU A 167 -14.96 -6.99 -31.05
N ALA A 168 -15.97 -7.86 -31.08
CA ALA A 168 -16.12 -8.87 -32.12
C ALA A 168 -17.22 -8.47 -33.12
N GLY A 169 -17.05 -7.36 -33.85
CA GLY A 169 -18.03 -7.02 -34.87
C GLY A 169 -17.84 -5.65 -35.50
N GLY A 170 -16.80 -5.49 -36.31
CA GLY A 170 -16.79 -4.40 -37.28
C GLY A 170 -15.52 -3.58 -37.33
N VAL A 171 -14.37 -4.20 -37.53
CA VAL A 171 -13.29 -3.66 -38.37
C VAL A 171 -12.29 -4.78 -38.65
N THR A 172 -12.59 -5.59 -39.66
CA THR A 172 -11.56 -6.29 -40.42
C THR A 172 -10.76 -5.22 -41.17
N ALA A 173 -9.78 -4.61 -40.50
CA ALA A 173 -8.84 -3.69 -41.12
C ALA A 173 -7.43 -4.10 -40.68
N LYS A 174 -6.79 -4.88 -41.56
CA LYS A 174 -5.39 -5.32 -41.52
C LYS A 174 -4.50 -4.09 -41.32
N LYS A 175 -4.01 -3.85 -40.09
CA LYS A 175 -2.94 -2.88 -39.82
C LYS A 175 -2.09 -3.39 -38.65
N ASP A 176 -0.80 -3.55 -38.91
CA ASP A 176 0.21 -4.04 -37.99
C ASP A 176 0.20 -3.26 -36.67
N GLY A 177 -0.25 -3.91 -35.60
CA GLY A 177 -0.20 -3.39 -34.24
C GLY A 177 0.91 -4.11 -33.48
N THR A 178 1.95 -3.39 -33.06
CA THR A 178 2.92 -3.94 -32.11
C THR A 178 2.24 -4.09 -30.76
N ILE A 179 2.12 -5.34 -30.30
CA ILE A 179 1.64 -5.70 -28.96
C ILE A 179 2.67 -5.17 -27.97
N VAL A 180 2.36 -4.11 -27.23
CA VAL A 180 3.11 -3.75 -26.03
C VAL A 180 2.48 -4.53 -24.88
N SER A 181 3.08 -5.68 -24.56
CA SER A 181 2.79 -6.40 -23.33
C SER A 181 3.54 -5.68 -22.21
N GLU A 182 2.83 -5.21 -21.19
CA GLU A 182 3.48 -4.87 -19.92
C GLU A 182 4.01 -6.18 -19.31
N ASP A 183 5.24 -6.17 -18.81
CA ASP A 183 5.83 -7.33 -18.13
C ASP A 183 4.98 -7.72 -16.91
N ASP A 184 4.80 -9.03 -16.72
CA ASP A 184 4.14 -9.58 -15.54
C ASP A 184 4.86 -9.10 -14.28
N LYS A 185 4.14 -8.42 -13.39
CA LYS A 185 4.70 -8.01 -12.10
C LYS A 185 4.52 -9.14 -11.11
N VAL A 186 5.61 -9.80 -10.76
CA VAL A 186 5.68 -10.80 -9.68
C VAL A 186 5.99 -10.08 -8.38
N PHE A 187 5.08 -10.16 -7.42
CA PHE A 187 5.27 -9.66 -6.06
C PHE A 187 5.64 -10.84 -5.17
N HIS A 188 6.89 -10.88 -4.70
CA HIS A 188 7.36 -11.89 -3.75
C HIS A 188 6.93 -11.55 -2.32
N ASP A 189 6.68 -12.57 -1.51
CA ASP A 189 6.39 -12.43 -0.09
C ASP A 189 7.05 -13.58 0.67
N TYR A 190 8.27 -13.32 1.13
CA TYR A 190 9.13 -14.29 1.78
C TYR A 190 8.78 -14.41 3.25
N THR A 191 8.56 -15.64 3.70
CA THR A 191 8.40 -16.00 5.11
C THR A 191 9.35 -17.15 5.43
N VAL A 192 10.18 -17.00 6.46
CA VAL A 192 11.00 -18.09 6.98
C VAL A 192 10.21 -18.83 8.06
N LEU A 193 10.03 -20.13 7.88
CA LEU A 193 9.35 -21.02 8.82
C LEU A 193 10.40 -21.77 9.63
N VAL A 194 10.38 -21.61 10.94
CA VAL A 194 11.32 -22.27 11.86
C VAL A 194 10.56 -23.30 12.67
N ASN A 195 10.93 -24.57 12.50
CA ASN A 195 10.37 -25.66 13.28
C ASN A 195 11.15 -25.79 14.58
N ILE A 196 10.43 -25.74 15.70
CA ILE A 196 11.00 -25.82 17.04
C ILE A 196 10.45 -27.03 17.79
N ASP A 197 11.23 -27.51 18.77
CA ASP A 197 10.84 -28.56 19.71
C ASP A 197 9.89 -28.01 20.77
N ASP A 198 8.67 -27.66 20.34
CA ASP A 198 7.54 -27.30 21.19
C ASP A 198 6.25 -27.86 20.61
N PHE A 199 5.54 -28.67 21.40
CA PHE A 199 4.27 -29.26 20.97
C PHE A 199 3.12 -28.24 20.88
N SER A 200 3.21 -27.13 21.62
CA SER A 200 2.16 -26.10 21.63
C SER A 200 2.28 -25.18 20.42
N THR A 201 3.50 -24.69 20.16
CA THR A 201 3.80 -23.79 19.06
C THR A 201 5.00 -24.27 18.23
N PRO A 202 4.85 -25.37 17.46
CA PRO A 202 5.97 -26.01 16.78
C PRO A 202 6.57 -25.19 15.63
N ILE A 203 5.91 -24.12 15.17
CA ILE A 203 6.34 -23.33 14.02
C ILE A 203 6.36 -21.84 14.36
N VAL A 204 7.55 -21.24 14.33
CA VAL A 204 7.73 -19.79 14.39
C VAL A 204 7.80 -19.24 12.97
N ARG A 205 7.01 -18.19 12.68
CA ARG A 205 6.92 -17.56 11.35
C ARG A 205 7.61 -16.21 11.37
N LEU A 206 8.59 -16.04 10.50
CA LEU A 206 9.37 -14.81 10.36
C LEU A 206 9.03 -14.16 9.03
N HIS A 207 8.26 -13.08 9.05
CA HIS A 207 7.83 -12.38 7.84
C HIS A 207 8.91 -11.42 7.35
N CYS A 208 9.45 -11.68 6.16
CA CYS A 208 10.51 -10.89 5.53
C CYS A 208 9.97 -9.99 4.39
N GLY A 209 8.71 -10.16 4.01
CA GLY A 209 8.09 -9.39 2.91
C GLY A 209 8.84 -9.61 1.60
N GLN A 210 9.11 -8.53 0.86
CA GLN A 210 9.81 -8.59 -0.42
C GLN A 210 11.33 -8.78 -0.31
N ASN A 211 11.88 -8.81 0.91
CA ASN A 211 13.33 -8.81 1.12
C ASN A 211 13.91 -10.24 1.12
N GLY A 212 14.24 -10.74 -0.07
CA GLY A 212 14.87 -12.06 -0.23
C GLY A 212 16.26 -12.16 0.41
N THR A 213 17.03 -11.07 0.44
CA THR A 213 18.36 -11.06 1.07
C THR A 213 18.26 -11.26 2.57
N LEU A 214 17.30 -10.60 3.22
CA LEU A 214 17.00 -10.78 4.64
C LEU A 214 16.59 -12.22 4.95
N ALA A 215 15.68 -12.79 4.14
CA ALA A 215 15.25 -14.17 4.30
C ALA A 215 16.42 -15.15 4.20
N ASN A 216 17.34 -14.92 3.26
CA ASN A 216 18.55 -15.73 3.10
C ASN A 216 19.54 -15.57 4.26
N ASP A 217 19.72 -14.37 4.82
CA ASP A 217 20.60 -14.16 5.99
C ASP A 217 20.05 -14.90 7.23
N ILE A 218 18.72 -14.87 7.42
CA ILE A 218 18.06 -15.62 8.50
C ILE A 218 18.26 -17.13 8.31
N ILE A 219 18.04 -17.65 7.11
CA ILE A 219 18.26 -19.07 6.82
C ILE A 219 19.73 -19.46 7.02
N GLY A 220 20.66 -18.60 6.61
CA GLY A 220 22.08 -18.81 6.83
C GLY A 220 22.42 -18.94 8.31
N LEU A 221 21.93 -18.01 9.14
CA LEU A 221 22.10 -18.06 10.59
C LEU A 221 21.52 -19.34 11.20
N LEU A 222 20.27 -19.68 10.86
CA LEU A 222 19.60 -20.86 11.39
C LEU A 222 20.27 -22.17 10.97
N ASN A 223 20.75 -22.26 9.73
CA ASN A 223 21.50 -23.43 9.25
C ASN A 223 22.81 -23.64 10.02
N VAL A 224 23.52 -22.55 10.38
CA VAL A 224 24.71 -22.65 11.22
C VAL A 224 24.35 -23.22 12.60
N ILE A 225 23.25 -22.76 13.20
CA ILE A 225 22.78 -23.26 14.49
C ILE A 225 22.40 -24.74 14.40
N ILE A 226 21.57 -25.12 13.42
CA ILE A 226 21.12 -26.49 13.20
C ILE A 226 22.31 -27.44 12.98
N ASN A 227 23.30 -27.03 12.18
CA ASN A 227 24.48 -27.85 11.93
C ASN A 227 25.36 -28.01 13.18
N ARG A 228 25.50 -26.96 14.00
CA ARG A 228 26.22 -27.05 15.27
C ARG A 228 25.54 -28.05 16.22
N ASN A 229 24.22 -28.02 16.31
CA ASN A 229 23.44 -28.96 17.14
C ASN A 229 23.64 -30.43 16.71
N ARG A 230 23.77 -30.68 15.40
CA ARG A 230 24.05 -32.03 14.87
C ARG A 230 25.47 -32.50 15.17
N SER A 231 26.43 -31.59 15.21
CA SER A 231 27.84 -31.91 15.47
C SER A 231 28.20 -32.06 16.96
N SER A 232 27.32 -31.64 17.87
CA SER A 232 27.50 -31.76 19.32
C SER A 232 26.98 -33.08 19.90
N HIS A 233 26.50 -33.99 19.06
CA HIS A 233 26.10 -35.36 19.38
C HIS A 233 27.10 -36.36 18.78
#